data_AF-A0A948IWD6-F1
#
_entry.id   AF-A0A948IWD6-F1
#
_cell.length_a   1.000
_cell.length_b   1.000
_cell.length_c   1.000
_cell.angle_alpha   90.00
_cell.angle_beta   90.00
_cell.angle_gamma   90.00
#
_symmetry.space_group_name_H-M   'P 1'
#
loop_
_entity.id
_entity.type
_entity.pdbx_description
1 polymer ?
#
loop_
_entity_poly.entity_id
_entity_poly.type
_entity_poly.pdbx_seq_one_letter_code
_entity_poly.pdbx_strand_id
1 'polypeptide(L)'
;MHGLVTERVRRFQTEAPDIAWSICEVFTDPPAELSPHGSPLAWHCIVKDGAVTFAATETDDVEFKVFIDYEAVVPLGRYDTRGDPARQAELGAMAQALRDAGKMRVIGDRSRRDPRVGDFHDLIARVTA
;
A
#
# COMPACT_ATOMS: atom_id res chain seq x y z
N MET A 1 -9.70 4.92 7.07
CA MET A 1 -8.78 4.79 5.91
C MET A 1 -9.33 5.47 4.66
N HIS A 2 -10.49 5.04 4.12
CA HIS A 2 -11.07 5.58 2.87
C HIS A 2 -11.18 7.12 2.82
N GLY A 3 -11.69 7.78 3.88
CA GLY A 3 -11.88 9.24 3.88
C GLY A 3 -10.59 10.08 3.80
N LEU A 4 -9.52 9.67 4.49
CA LEU A 4 -8.24 10.39 4.52
C LEU A 4 -7.49 10.27 3.19
N VAL A 5 -7.51 9.08 2.59
CA VAL A 5 -6.89 8.88 1.28
C VAL A 5 -7.67 9.60 0.18
N THR A 6 -9.00 9.55 0.23
CA THR A 6 -9.84 10.29 -0.71
C THR A 6 -9.66 11.80 -0.60
N GLU A 7 -9.49 12.38 0.59
CA GLU A 7 -9.21 13.82 0.75
C GLU A 7 -7.82 14.20 0.24
N ARG A 8 -6.80 13.40 0.54
CA ARG A 8 -5.43 13.60 0.05
C ARG A 8 -5.36 13.56 -1.48
N VAL A 9 -6.02 12.58 -2.10
CA VAL A 9 -6.00 12.48 -3.56
C VAL A 9 -6.95 13.48 -4.23
N ARG A 10 -8.06 13.89 -3.61
CA ARG A 10 -8.85 15.03 -4.09
C ARG A 10 -8.03 16.32 -4.15
N ARG A 11 -7.13 16.56 -3.19
CA ARG A 11 -6.17 17.69 -3.28
C ARG A 11 -5.21 17.52 -4.46
N PHE A 12 -4.73 16.30 -4.71
CA PHE A 12 -3.89 16.04 -5.88
C PHE A 12 -4.63 16.23 -7.21
N GLN A 13 -5.95 16.00 -7.29
CA GLN A 13 -6.72 16.27 -8.52
C GLN A 13 -6.67 17.75 -8.93
N THR A 14 -6.57 18.67 -7.97
CA THR A 14 -6.46 20.11 -8.26
C THR A 14 -5.02 20.57 -8.52
N GLU A 15 -4.03 19.87 -7.97
CA GLU A 15 -2.62 20.30 -7.99
C GLU A 15 -1.75 19.54 -9.03
N ALA A 16 -2.17 18.33 -9.41
CA ALA A 16 -1.47 17.42 -10.32
C ALA A 16 -2.47 16.49 -11.04
N PRO A 17 -3.26 17.00 -12.01
CA PRO A 17 -4.31 16.23 -12.68
C PRO A 17 -3.78 15.08 -13.56
N ASP A 18 -2.47 15.09 -13.85
CA ASP A 18 -1.73 14.10 -14.61
C ASP A 18 -1.26 12.89 -13.78
N ILE A 19 -1.47 12.91 -12.46
CA ILE A 19 -1.00 11.85 -11.58
C ILE A 19 -1.75 10.55 -11.83
N ALA A 20 -1.00 9.48 -12.08
CA ALA A 20 -1.54 8.13 -12.25
C ALA A 20 -0.67 7.14 -11.50
N TRP A 21 -1.31 6.24 -10.75
CA TRP A 21 -0.64 5.12 -10.10
C TRP A 21 -1.69 4.08 -9.67
N SER A 22 -1.32 2.81 -9.60
CA SER A 22 -2.19 1.83 -8.98
C SER A 22 -1.48 0.67 -8.29
N ILE A 23 -2.06 0.23 -7.17
CA ILE A 23 -1.55 -0.84 -6.32
C ILE A 23 -2.68 -1.77 -5.92
N CYS A 24 -2.39 -3.08 -5.85
CA CYS A 24 -3.16 -4.04 -5.08
C CYS A 24 -2.25 -4.72 -4.06
N GLU A 25 -2.68 -4.80 -2.80
CA GLU A 25 -2.01 -5.61 -1.78
C GLU A 25 -2.91 -6.78 -1.39
N VAL A 26 -2.30 -7.96 -1.31
CA VAL A 26 -2.92 -9.22 -0.94
C VAL A 26 -2.17 -9.77 0.26
N PHE A 27 -2.86 -9.86 1.39
CA PHE A 27 -2.36 -10.42 2.63
C PHE A 27 -2.65 -11.92 2.69
N THR A 28 -1.61 -12.72 2.62
CA THR A 28 -1.68 -14.19 2.71
C THR A 28 -1.72 -14.64 4.16
N ASP A 29 -2.34 -15.79 4.40
CA ASP A 29 -2.51 -16.41 5.72
C ASP A 29 -3.02 -15.47 6.83
N PRO A 30 -4.13 -14.73 6.59
CA PRO A 30 -4.70 -13.87 7.62
C PRO A 30 -5.27 -14.69 8.81
N PRO A 31 -5.29 -14.12 10.03
CA PRO A 31 -5.94 -14.73 11.18
C PRO A 31 -7.40 -15.10 10.89
N ALA A 32 -7.85 -16.24 11.42
CA ALA A 32 -9.20 -16.75 11.18
C ALA A 32 -10.31 -15.78 11.64
N GLU A 33 -10.03 -14.93 12.63
CA GLU A 33 -10.94 -13.88 13.08
C GLU A 33 -11.20 -12.79 12.03
N LEU A 34 -10.24 -12.59 11.11
CA LEU A 34 -10.36 -11.63 10.00
C LEU A 34 -10.78 -12.31 8.69
N SER A 35 -10.44 -13.58 8.52
CA SER A 35 -10.86 -14.39 7.39
C SER A 35 -11.22 -15.81 7.85
N PRO A 36 -12.49 -16.06 8.23
CA PRO A 36 -12.92 -17.36 8.78
C PRO A 36 -12.71 -18.54 7.83
N HIS A 37 -12.63 -18.27 6.52
CA HIS A 37 -12.42 -19.28 5.49
C HIS A 37 -10.97 -19.35 4.98
N GLY A 38 -10.06 -18.55 5.56
CA GLY A 38 -8.65 -18.49 5.15
C GLY A 38 -8.43 -17.79 3.79
N SER A 39 -9.47 -17.19 3.20
CA SER A 39 -9.33 -16.40 1.98
C SER A 39 -8.40 -15.20 2.23
N PRO A 40 -7.48 -14.86 1.32
CA PRO A 40 -6.62 -13.69 1.46
C PRO A 40 -7.42 -12.41 1.69
N LEU A 41 -6.91 -11.53 2.54
CA LEU A 41 -7.43 -10.16 2.64
C LEU A 41 -6.77 -9.33 1.56
N ALA A 42 -7.53 -8.52 0.84
CA ALA A 42 -6.96 -7.70 -0.22
C ALA A 42 -7.58 -6.32 -0.27
N TRP A 43 -6.80 -5.37 -0.77
CA TRP A 43 -7.29 -4.06 -1.14
C TRP A 43 -6.58 -3.57 -2.39
N HIS A 44 -7.16 -2.57 -3.04
CA HIS A 44 -6.49 -1.85 -4.10
C HIS A 44 -6.79 -0.35 -4.06
N CYS A 45 -5.86 0.42 -4.60
CA CYS A 45 -6.02 1.84 -4.91
C CYS A 45 -5.63 2.07 -6.36
N ILE A 46 -6.51 2.72 -7.10
CA ILE A 46 -6.26 3.16 -8.46
C ILE A 46 -6.45 4.67 -8.48
N VAL A 47 -5.39 5.40 -8.82
CA VAL A 47 -5.44 6.82 -9.14
C VAL A 47 -5.22 6.94 -10.64
N LYS A 48 -6.23 7.42 -11.35
CA LYS A 48 -6.19 7.54 -12.81
C LYS A 48 -7.22 8.57 -13.26
N ASP A 49 -6.87 9.37 -14.27
CA ASP A 49 -7.75 10.38 -14.88
C ASP A 49 -8.39 11.33 -13.85
N GLY A 50 -7.61 11.69 -12.82
CA GLY A 50 -8.10 12.51 -11.72
C GLY A 50 -9.24 11.85 -10.94
N ALA A 51 -9.32 10.53 -10.87
CA ALA A 51 -10.25 9.77 -10.03
C ALA A 51 -9.49 8.82 -9.10
N VAL A 52 -10.14 8.44 -8.00
CA VAL A 52 -9.60 7.51 -7.00
C VAL A 52 -10.59 6.40 -6.77
N THR A 53 -10.14 5.17 -6.96
CA THR A 53 -10.91 3.98 -6.65
C THR A 53 -10.22 3.24 -5.50
N PHE A 54 -10.98 2.97 -4.45
CA PHE A 54 -10.60 2.07 -3.36
C PHE A 54 -11.61 0.93 -3.28
N ALA A 55 -11.13 -0.30 -3.21
CA ALA A 55 -11.97 -1.43 -2.82
C ALA A 55 -11.20 -2.44 -1.97
N ALA A 56 -11.93 -3.18 -1.15
CA ALA A 56 -11.44 -4.27 -0.32
C ALA A 56 -11.54 -5.61 -1.08
N THR A 57 -11.02 -5.63 -2.30
CA THR A 57 -10.99 -6.82 -3.15
C THR A 57 -9.66 -6.90 -3.88
N GLU A 58 -9.23 -8.12 -4.16
CA GLU A 58 -8.12 -8.38 -5.06
C GLU A 58 -8.47 -7.93 -6.48
N THR A 59 -7.48 -7.42 -7.21
CA THR A 59 -7.56 -7.13 -8.64
C THR A 59 -6.20 -7.36 -9.28
N ASP A 60 -6.20 -7.63 -10.59
CA ASP A 60 -4.98 -7.64 -11.42
C ASP A 60 -4.89 -6.39 -12.30
N ASP A 61 -5.90 -5.53 -12.31
CA ASP A 61 -5.94 -4.27 -13.06
C ASP A 61 -5.20 -3.14 -12.31
N VAL A 62 -3.93 -3.40 -11.98
CA VAL A 62 -3.04 -2.47 -11.28
C VAL A 62 -1.62 -2.52 -11.87
N GLU A 63 -0.88 -1.42 -11.75
CA GLU A 63 0.50 -1.33 -12.26
C GLU A 63 1.45 -2.27 -11.51
N PHE A 64 1.22 -2.45 -10.22
CA PHE A 64 1.92 -3.47 -9.45
C PHE A 64 1.04 -4.03 -8.33
N LYS A 65 1.35 -5.28 -7.98
CA LYS A 65 0.65 -6.04 -6.97
C LYS A 65 1.64 -6.61 -5.97
N VAL A 66 1.29 -6.53 -4.69
CA VAL A 66 2.10 -7.01 -3.57
C VAL A 66 1.36 -8.17 -2.92
N PHE A 67 2.01 -9.33 -2.86
CA PHE A 67 1.57 -10.46 -2.04
C PHE A 67 2.44 -10.48 -0.80
N ILE A 68 1.83 -10.55 0.37
CA ILE A 68 2.59 -10.47 1.60
C ILE A 68 1.95 -11.26 2.74
N ASP A 69 2.77 -11.97 3.51
CA ASP A 69 2.36 -12.63 4.74
C ASP A 69 1.77 -11.63 5.75
N TYR A 70 0.57 -11.93 6.24
CA TYR A 70 -0.17 -11.00 7.11
C TYR A 70 0.61 -10.70 8.39
N GLU A 71 1.08 -11.71 9.13
CA GLU A 71 1.77 -11.49 10.40
C GLU A 71 3.08 -10.72 10.20
N ALA A 72 3.84 -11.04 9.14
CA ALA A 72 5.12 -10.42 8.89
C ALA A 72 5.04 -8.97 8.40
N VAL A 73 3.93 -8.55 7.76
CA VAL A 73 3.76 -7.16 7.31
C VAL A 73 3.30 -6.21 8.41
N VAL A 74 2.63 -6.70 9.47
CA VAL A 74 2.07 -5.81 10.51
C VAL A 74 3.10 -4.82 11.07
N PRO A 75 4.34 -5.22 11.42
CA PRO A 75 5.36 -4.27 11.88
C PRO A 75 5.72 -3.22 10.83
N LEU A 76 5.81 -3.62 9.55
CA LEU A 76 6.09 -2.72 8.43
C LEU A 76 4.95 -1.72 8.26
N GLY A 77 3.71 -2.18 8.15
CA GLY A 77 2.54 -1.33 7.93
C GLY A 77 2.24 -0.36 9.08
N ARG A 78 2.71 -0.64 10.30
CA ARG A 78 2.59 0.26 11.47
C ARG A 78 3.78 1.23 11.62
N TYR A 79 4.82 1.10 10.80
CA TYR A 79 6.04 1.87 10.97
C TYR A 79 5.93 3.31 10.41
N ASP A 80 5.57 4.28 11.24
CA ASP A 80 5.53 5.69 10.82
C ASP A 80 6.94 6.23 10.55
N THR A 81 7.26 6.63 9.32
CA THR A 81 8.57 7.22 8.99
C THR A 81 8.70 8.65 9.49
N ARG A 82 7.59 9.33 9.76
CA ARG A 82 7.54 10.74 10.19
C ARG A 82 8.19 11.68 9.18
N GLY A 83 8.27 11.27 7.90
CA GLY A 83 8.99 11.99 6.85
C GLY A 83 10.51 12.04 7.04
N ASP A 84 11.09 11.26 7.96
CA ASP A 84 12.53 11.21 8.22
C ASP A 84 13.24 10.31 7.19
N PRO A 85 14.22 10.81 6.41
CA PRO A 85 14.95 10.01 5.43
C PRO A 85 15.62 8.75 5.98
N ALA A 86 16.10 8.77 7.23
CA ALA A 86 16.71 7.59 7.84
C ALA A 86 15.65 6.50 8.08
N ARG A 87 14.46 6.90 8.53
CA ARG A 87 13.33 5.99 8.75
C ARG A 87 12.72 5.49 7.45
N GLN A 88 12.73 6.30 6.39
CA GLN A 88 12.39 5.86 5.02
C GLN A 88 13.33 4.74 4.56
N ALA A 89 14.63 4.86 4.83
CA ALA A 89 15.60 3.82 4.52
C ALA A 89 15.37 2.55 5.37
N GLU A 90 15.04 2.70 6.66
CA GLU A 90 14.66 1.57 7.52
C GLU A 90 13.41 0.84 7.01
N LEU A 91 12.36 1.58 6.63
CA LEU A 91 11.15 1.01 6.03
C LEU A 91 11.48 0.23 4.74
N GLY A 92 12.36 0.79 3.91
CA GLY A 92 12.89 0.11 2.72
C GLY A 92 13.63 -1.19 3.07
N ALA A 93 14.46 -1.19 4.11
CA ALA A 93 15.18 -2.36 4.57
C ALA A 93 14.25 -3.44 5.15
N MET A 94 13.19 -3.06 5.89
CA MET A 94 12.15 -3.98 6.36
C MET A 94 11.46 -4.66 5.18
N ALA A 95 11.08 -3.88 4.16
CA ALA A 95 10.46 -4.41 2.94
C ALA A 95 11.39 -5.37 2.19
N GLN A 96 12.70 -5.07 2.15
CA GLN A 96 13.68 -5.95 1.52
C GLN A 96 13.86 -7.26 2.30
N ALA A 97 13.96 -7.21 3.63
CA ALA A 97 14.08 -8.39 4.47
C ALA A 97 12.90 -9.36 4.30
N LEU A 98 11.68 -8.83 4.15
CA LEU A 98 10.51 -9.65 3.87
C LEU A 98 10.56 -10.33 2.49
N ARG A 99 11.13 -9.66 1.48
CA ARG A 99 11.34 -10.26 0.15
C ARG A 99 12.39 -11.37 0.21
N ASP A 100 13.50 -11.11 0.87
CA ASP A 100 14.60 -12.07 1.01
C ASP A 100 14.14 -13.32 1.78
N ALA A 101 13.23 -13.15 2.75
CA ALA A 101 12.61 -14.25 3.48
C ALA A 101 11.48 -14.97 2.71
N GLY A 102 11.17 -14.56 1.47
CA GLY A 102 10.08 -15.12 0.68
C GLY A 102 8.67 -14.76 1.19
N LYS A 103 8.56 -13.83 2.14
CA LYS A 103 7.30 -13.40 2.76
C LYS A 103 6.61 -12.25 2.04
N MET A 104 7.33 -11.56 1.15
CA MET A 104 6.80 -10.51 0.29
C MET A 104 7.19 -10.78 -1.15
N ARG A 105 6.23 -10.70 -2.06
CA ARG A 105 6.44 -10.78 -3.50
C ARG A 105 5.77 -9.61 -4.19
N VAL A 106 6.47 -9.00 -5.14
CA VAL A 106 5.91 -7.92 -5.97
C VAL A 106 5.86 -8.39 -7.42
N ILE A 107 4.71 -8.19 -8.06
CA ILE A 107 4.53 -8.34 -9.50
C ILE A 107 4.30 -6.94 -10.10
N GLY A 108 4.84 -6.68 -11.28
CA GLY A 108 4.65 -5.41 -12.00
C GLY A 108 5.77 -4.40 -11.76
N ASP A 109 5.53 -3.15 -12.15
CA ASP A 109 6.54 -2.09 -12.21
C ASP A 109 6.28 -1.01 -11.15
N ARG A 110 7.12 -0.98 -10.12
CA ARG A 110 7.06 0.05 -9.06
C ARG A 110 7.79 1.34 -9.43
N SER A 111 8.57 1.36 -10.50
CA SER A 111 9.39 2.53 -10.88
C SER A 111 8.57 3.71 -11.37
N ARG A 112 7.31 3.47 -11.75
CA ARG A 112 6.37 4.49 -12.24
C ARG A 112 5.61 5.23 -11.14
N ARG A 113 5.81 4.86 -9.87
CA ARG A 113 5.19 5.58 -8.74
C ARG A 113 5.64 7.04 -8.78
N ASP A 114 4.69 7.94 -9.02
CA ASP A 114 4.96 9.36 -9.02
C ASP A 114 5.38 9.84 -7.62
N PRO A 115 6.55 10.48 -7.43
CA PRO A 115 7.02 10.96 -6.13
C PRO A 115 6.04 11.93 -5.45
N ARG A 116 5.21 12.65 -6.21
CA ARG A 116 4.19 13.61 -5.71
C ARG A 116 3.07 12.91 -4.93
N VAL A 117 2.81 11.63 -5.21
CA VAL A 117 1.87 10.77 -4.47
C VAL A 117 2.20 10.76 -2.97
N GLY A 118 3.46 11.06 -2.60
CA GLY A 118 3.90 11.19 -1.22
C GLY A 118 3.75 9.88 -0.45
N ASP A 119 3.99 9.94 0.86
CA ASP A 119 4.02 8.75 1.70
C ASP A 119 2.64 8.41 2.29
N PHE A 120 1.80 7.79 1.47
CA PHE A 120 0.56 7.14 1.91
C PHE A 120 0.80 6.19 3.09
N HIS A 121 2.00 5.61 3.15
CA HIS A 121 2.44 4.75 4.23
C HIS A 121 2.22 5.39 5.60
N ASP A 122 2.82 6.56 5.85
CA ASP A 122 2.73 7.24 7.14
C ASP A 122 1.30 7.64 7.54
N LEU A 123 0.47 8.01 6.56
CA LEU A 123 -0.94 8.33 6.80
C LEU A 123 -1.74 7.10 7.24
N ILE A 124 -1.45 5.95 6.64
CA ILE A 124 -2.06 4.68 7.02
C ILE A 124 -1.51 4.22 8.38
N ALA A 125 -0.19 4.22 8.55
CA ALA A 125 0.49 3.81 9.77
C ALA A 125 -0.06 4.54 11.01
N ARG A 126 -0.26 5.86 10.93
CA ARG A 126 -0.81 6.66 12.04
C ARG A 126 -2.21 6.25 12.50
N VAL A 127 -3.02 5.61 11.65
CA VAL A 127 -4.40 5.21 11.98
C VAL A 127 -4.56 3.70 12.18
N THR A 128 -3.50 2.92 11.96
CA THR A 128 -3.46 1.45 12.12
C THR A 128 -2.44 0.96 13.16
N ALA A 129 -1.62 1.88 13.70
CA ALA A 129 -0.69 1.62 14.81
C ALA A 129 -1.38 1.47 16.16
#